data_AF-A0A438GD90-F1
#
_entry.id   AF-A0A438GD90-F1
#
_cell.length_a   1.000
_cell.length_b   1.000
_cell.length_c   1.000
_cell.angle_alpha   90.00
_cell.angle_beta   90.00
_cell.angle_gamma   90.00
#
_symmetry.space_group_name_H-M   'P 1'
#
loop_
_entity.id
_entity.type
_entity.pdbx_description
1 polymer ?
#
loop_
_entity_poly.entity_id
_entity_poly.type
_entity_poly.pdbx_seq_one_letter_code
_entity_poly.pdbx_strand_id
1 'polypeptide(L)' 'MLDSSKARRKEEDVKENDFLMVTPTANFQTDLGLDSLDAVEVVMALEEEFGFEIPDNEADKINTINVAVDFISSHPQAK' A
#
# COMPACT_ATOMS: atom_id res chain seq x y z
N MET A 1 -5.01 38.57 32.16
CA MET A 1 -6.11 38.34 31.20
C MET A 1 -5.66 37.16 30.34
N LEU A 2 -6.06 35.94 30.72
CA LEU A 2 -5.93 34.75 29.85
C LEU A 2 -6.79 35.01 28.59
N ASP A 3 -6.45 34.54 27.40
CA ASP A 3 -6.23 33.12 27.14
C ASP A 3 -5.42 32.88 25.85
N SER A 4 -4.46 31.97 25.93
CA SER A 4 -3.59 31.44 24.85
C SER A 4 -4.35 30.61 23.81
N SER A 5 -5.57 31.00 23.47
CA SER A 5 -6.58 30.16 22.81
C SER A 5 -6.68 30.37 21.30
N LYS A 6 -5.56 30.22 20.59
CA LYS A 6 -5.55 29.69 19.21
C LYS A 6 -4.20 29.07 18.80
N ALA A 7 -3.44 28.58 19.79
CA ALA A 7 -2.50 27.49 19.58
C ALA A 7 -3.23 26.17 19.86
N ARG A 8 -4.14 25.76 18.97
CA ARG A 8 -4.66 24.39 18.94
C ARG A 8 -4.56 23.89 17.52
N ARG A 9 -3.44 23.20 17.28
CA ARG A 9 -3.26 22.05 16.40
C ARG A 9 -4.59 21.60 15.79
N LYS A 10 -4.70 21.69 14.47
CA LYS A 10 -5.22 20.55 13.74
C LYS A 10 -4.04 19.55 13.84
N GLU A 11 -3.95 18.55 14.72
CA GLU A 11 -4.88 17.42 14.87
C GLU A 11 -5.54 17.25 13.50
N GLU A 12 -4.79 16.88 12.45
CA GLU A 12 -4.28 15.50 12.32
C GLU A 12 -5.36 14.57 12.86
N ASP A 13 -6.49 14.58 12.15
CA ASP A 13 -7.37 13.44 12.08
C ASP A 13 -6.51 12.30 11.53
N VAL A 14 -5.69 11.70 12.40
CA VAL A 14 -5.16 10.37 12.20
C VAL A 14 -6.43 9.52 12.11
N LYS A 15 -6.82 9.18 10.89
CA LYS A 15 -7.84 8.16 10.65
C LYS A 15 -7.27 6.84 11.17
N GLU A 16 -7.40 6.62 12.47
CA GLU A 16 -7.31 5.31 13.09
C GLU A 16 -8.51 4.48 12.62
N ASN A 17 -8.53 4.12 11.33
CA ASN A 17 -9.47 3.13 10.79
C ASN A 17 -9.07 2.55 9.42
N ASP A 18 -7.91 2.87 8.86
CA ASP A 18 -7.56 2.40 7.50
C ASP A 18 -7.05 0.95 7.44
N PHE A 19 -6.61 0.34 8.56
CA PHE A 19 -6.11 -1.05 8.55
C PHE A 19 -7.22 -2.13 8.52
N LEU A 20 -8.49 -1.78 8.77
CA LEU A 20 -9.59 -2.75 8.80
C LEU A 20 -10.20 -3.02 7.41
N MET A 21 -9.73 -2.35 6.36
CA MET A 21 -10.22 -2.51 4.97
C MET A 21 -9.28 -3.31 4.06
N VAL A 22 -8.27 -4.00 4.61
CA VAL A 22 -7.40 -4.86 3.83
C VAL A 22 -8.16 -6.12 3.42
N THR A 23 -8.75 -6.07 2.23
CA THR A 23 -9.45 -7.20 1.61
C THR A 23 -8.69 -7.64 0.37
N PRO A 24 -8.82 -8.91 -0.08
CA PRO A 24 -8.10 -9.37 -1.26
C PRO A 24 -8.44 -8.55 -2.54
N THR A 25 -9.62 -7.95 -2.57
CA THR A 25 -10.09 -7.08 -3.67
C THR A 25 -9.77 -5.60 -3.48
N ALA A 26 -9.22 -5.20 -2.33
CA ALA A 26 -8.91 -3.81 -2.05
C ALA A 26 -7.86 -3.30 -3.04
N ASN A 27 -8.14 -2.14 -3.64
CA ASN A 27 -7.20 -1.45 -4.49
C ASN A 27 -6.23 -0.62 -3.65
N PHE A 28 -4.94 -0.73 -3.96
CA PHE A 28 -3.89 -0.05 -3.21
C PHE A 28 -4.09 1.47 -3.18
N GLN A 29 -4.45 2.09 -4.30
CA GLN A 29 -4.59 3.54 -4.40
C GLN A 29 -5.97 4.03 -3.95
N THR A 30 -7.05 3.42 -4.48
CA THR A 30 -8.40 3.97 -4.26
C THR A 30 -9.01 3.58 -2.91
N ASP A 31 -8.65 2.43 -2.38
CA ASP A 31 -9.27 1.87 -1.18
C ASP A 31 -8.34 1.96 0.03
N LEU A 32 -7.04 1.72 -0.17
CA LEU A 32 -6.03 1.79 0.90
C LEU A 32 -5.29 3.13 0.94
N GLY A 33 -5.50 4.01 -0.04
CA GLY A 33 -4.92 5.36 -0.05
C GLY A 33 -3.41 5.41 -0.23
N LEU A 34 -2.80 4.32 -0.73
CA LEU A 34 -1.37 4.26 -1.03
C LEU A 34 -1.07 5.17 -2.20
N ASP A 35 -0.04 6.00 -2.06
CA ASP A 35 0.40 6.85 -3.15
C ASP A 35 1.32 6.09 -4.14
N SER A 36 1.82 6.78 -5.17
CA SER A 36 2.68 6.16 -6.17
C SER A 36 4.04 5.72 -5.62
N LEU A 37 4.53 6.36 -4.56
CA LEU A 37 5.78 5.98 -3.91
C LEU A 37 5.58 4.73 -3.06
N ASP A 38 4.48 4.68 -2.31
CA ASP A 38 4.10 3.50 -1.52
C ASP A 38 3.92 2.26 -2.41
N ALA A 39 3.35 2.42 -3.62
CA ALA A 39 3.20 1.33 -4.57
C ALA A 39 4.56 0.75 -5.03
N VAL A 40 5.58 1.59 -5.18
CA VAL A 40 6.95 1.15 -5.50
C VAL A 40 7.53 0.35 -4.34
N GLU A 41 7.33 0.79 -3.09
CA GLU A 41 7.79 0.06 -1.90
C GLU A 41 7.15 -1.32 -1.79
N VAL A 42 5.85 -1.45 -2.10
CA VAL A 42 5.15 -2.75 -2.11
C VAL A 42 5.79 -3.69 -3.13
N VAL A 43 6.02 -3.23 -4.36
CA VAL A 43 6.63 -4.05 -5.42
C VAL A 43 8.03 -4.50 -5.02
N MET A 44 8.86 -3.58 -4.51
CA MET A 44 10.21 -3.91 -4.04
C MET A 44 10.21 -4.92 -2.88
N ALA A 45 9.26 -4.80 -1.95
CA ALA A 45 9.12 -5.76 -0.86
C ALA A 45 8.73 -7.17 -1.36
N LEU A 46 7.89 -7.26 -2.41
CA LEU A 46 7.55 -8.54 -3.04
C LEU A 46 8.77 -9.15 -3.74
N GLU A 47 9.57 -8.34 -4.44
CA GLU A 47 10.81 -8.79 -5.09
C GLU A 47 11.81 -9.35 -4.08
N GLU A 48 12.01 -8.65 -2.97
CA GLU A 48 12.94 -9.07 -1.91
C GLU A 48 12.48 -10.34 -1.21
N GLU A 49 11.18 -10.43 -0.84
CA GLU A 49 10.63 -11.58 -0.12
C GLU A 49 10.68 -12.86 -0.95
N PHE A 50 10.28 -12.78 -2.23
CA PHE A 50 10.20 -13.97 -3.09
C PHE A 50 11.45 -14.20 -3.95
N GLY A 51 12.38 -13.24 -3.98
CA GLY A 51 13.68 -13.37 -4.63
C GLY A 51 13.64 -13.37 -6.15
N PHE A 52 12.73 -12.60 -6.75
CA PHE A 52 12.60 -12.41 -8.19
C PHE A 52 12.36 -10.94 -8.54
N GLU A 53 12.60 -10.54 -9.79
CA GLU A 53 12.35 -9.18 -10.27
C GLU A 53 10.97 -9.09 -10.95
N ILE A 54 10.22 -8.04 -10.67
CA ILE A 54 8.93 -7.72 -11.28
C ILE A 54 9.16 -6.64 -12.36
N PRO A 55 8.95 -6.95 -13.65
CA PRO A 55 9.07 -5.94 -14.70
C PRO A 55 8.10 -4.76 -14.49
N ASP A 56 8.53 -3.54 -14.80
CA ASP A 56 7.71 -2.31 -14.64
C ASP A 56 6.30 -2.44 -15.25
N ASN A 57 6.20 -3.06 -16.44
CA ASN A 57 4.94 -3.26 -17.16
C ASN A 57 3.99 -4.29 -16.50
N GLU A 58 4.49 -5.06 -15.54
CA GLU A 58 3.73 -6.00 -14.72
C GLU A 58 3.45 -5.39 -13.34
N ALA A 59 4.42 -4.68 -12.76
CA ALA A 59 4.26 -3.89 -11.54
C ALA A 59 3.08 -2.90 -11.65
N ASP A 60 2.95 -2.18 -12.77
CA ASP A 60 1.83 -1.26 -13.04
C ASP A 60 0.45 -1.94 -12.99
N LYS A 61 0.39 -3.27 -13.17
CA LYS A 61 -0.85 -4.04 -13.14
C LYS A 61 -1.20 -4.54 -11.74
N ILE A 62 -0.24 -4.53 -10.80
CA ILE A 62 -0.42 -4.97 -9.41
C ILE A 62 -1.12 -3.85 -8.63
N ASN A 63 -2.43 -3.76 -8.82
CA ASN A 63 -3.26 -2.71 -8.23
C ASN A 63 -4.10 -3.17 -7.04
N THR A 64 -4.18 -4.48 -6.79
CA THR A 64 -4.94 -5.10 -5.70
C THR A 64 -4.15 -6.26 -5.11
N ILE A 65 -4.52 -6.66 -3.88
CA ILE A 65 -3.86 -7.76 -3.16
C ILE A 65 -4.00 -9.09 -3.92
N ASN A 66 -5.17 -9.39 -4.47
CA ASN A 66 -5.37 -10.60 -5.26
C ASN A 66 -4.45 -10.66 -6.48
N VAL A 67 -4.30 -9.55 -7.21
CA VAL A 67 -3.42 -9.52 -8.38
C VAL A 67 -1.96 -9.76 -7.96
N ALA A 68 -1.51 -9.18 -6.83
CA ALA A 68 -0.19 -9.47 -6.28
C ALA A 68 -0.02 -10.96 -5.96
N VAL A 69 -0.98 -11.55 -5.25
CA VAL A 69 -0.95 -12.98 -4.87
C VAL A 69 -0.97 -13.90 -6.08
N ASP A 70 -1.83 -13.62 -7.06
CA ASP A 70 -1.93 -14.39 -8.30
C ASP A 70 -0.62 -14.30 -9.10
N PHE A 71 -0.04 -13.11 -9.16
CA PHE A 71 1.23 -12.87 -9.84
C PHE A 71 2.36 -13.72 -9.24
N ILE A 72 2.52 -13.66 -7.91
CA ILE A 72 3.51 -14.44 -7.17
C ILE A 72 3.26 -15.95 -7.34
N SER A 73 2.00 -16.39 -7.20
CA SER A 73 1.61 -17.80 -7.30
C SER A 73 1.83 -18.38 -8.70
N SER A 74 1.75 -17.54 -9.73
CA SER A 74 2.00 -17.94 -11.12
C SER A 74 3.49 -18.03 -11.47
N HIS A 75 4.37 -17.45 -10.64
CA HIS A 75 5.80 -17.41 -10.90
C HIS A 75 6.49 -18.69 -10.40
N PRO A 76 7.07 -19.52 -11.30
CA PRO A 76 7.64 -20.84 -10.96
C PRO A 76 8.85 -20.81 -10.01
N GLN A 77 9.34 -19.63 -9.67
CA GLN A 77 10.54 -19.38 -8.87
C GLN A 77 10.25 -18.66 -7.55
N ALA A 78 8.98 -18.33 -7.27
CA ALA A 78 8.57 -17.86 -5.95
C ALA A 78 8.85 -18.96 -4.91
N LYS A 79 9.61 -18.63 -3.88
CA LYS A 79 10.07 -19.57 -2.83
C LYS A 79 8.97 -20.11 -1.94
#